data_AF-A0A0K9GF43-F1
#
_entry.id   AF-A0A0K9GF43-F1
#
_cell.length_a   1.000
_cell.length_b   1.000
_cell.length_c   1.000
_cell.angle_alpha   90.00
_cell.angle_beta   90.00
_cell.angle_gamma   90.00
#
_symmetry.space_group_name_H-M   'P 1'
#
loop_
_entity.id
_entity.type
_entity.pdbx_description
1 polymer ?
#
loop_
_entity_poly.entity_id
_entity_poly.type
_entity_poly.pdbx_seq_one_letter_code
_entity_poly.pdbx_strand_id
1 'polypeptide(L)'
;MIAKKIWRLLGPIILISSVAAGCSINETDLEEVKGAGLTYSEYFKSFDELDERENIHYYKPISLSDGESSLLNDIEERMNPFNSEKLPFHVDEEKAYLVTSKDEKGKPKDEVQLSYFGSTSEEFFIISVTEVDENPLKGYVYADSYDSIGNQLKKEILTDDLPIYQQIVTTNSALLYSYYDYDETNNRIDTVGTAANEMYAYYNKCIYHIGYLIDQEKNTEEMQERMLHLAREYILGSHL
;
A
#
# COMPACT_ATOMS: atom_id res chain seq x y z
N MET A 1 36.84 -57.33 56.32
CA MET A 1 37.95 -56.45 56.73
C MET A 1 37.98 -55.28 55.74
N ILE A 2 37.71 -54.05 56.24
CA ILE A 2 37.98 -52.71 55.64
C ILE A 2 37.20 -52.41 54.33
N ALA A 3 36.15 -51.59 54.22
CA ALA A 3 35.75 -50.27 54.76
C ALA A 3 36.54 -49.05 54.22
N LYS A 4 35.88 -48.24 53.36
CA LYS A 4 36.00 -46.76 53.11
C LYS A 4 35.19 -46.48 51.83
N LYS A 5 34.07 -45.74 51.72
CA LYS A 5 33.53 -44.50 52.32
C LYS A 5 34.43 -43.29 52.13
N ILE A 6 33.93 -42.26 51.40
CA ILE A 6 33.98 -40.79 51.64
C ILE A 6 33.67 -40.06 50.30
N TRP A 7 32.45 -39.51 50.17
CA TRP A 7 32.06 -38.06 50.10
C TRP A 7 32.26 -37.41 48.72
N ARG A 8 31.18 -37.03 48.04
CA ARG A 8 30.42 -35.76 48.15
C ARG A 8 31.27 -34.52 47.84
N LEU A 9 31.04 -33.97 46.64
CA LEU A 9 30.99 -32.52 46.43
C LEU A 9 29.88 -32.22 45.42
N LEU A 10 28.89 -31.49 45.92
CA LEU A 10 27.85 -30.78 45.17
C LEU A 10 28.50 -29.64 44.39
N GLY A 11 28.09 -29.45 43.13
CA GLY A 11 28.32 -28.25 42.34
C GLY A 11 27.15 -28.10 41.35
N PRO A 12 26.58 -26.90 41.16
CA PRO A 12 25.18 -26.72 40.84
C PRO A 12 24.83 -26.90 39.35
N ILE A 13 23.56 -27.25 39.15
CA ILE A 13 22.80 -27.24 37.90
C ILE A 13 22.83 -25.83 37.31
N ILE A 14 23.37 -25.70 36.10
CA ILE A 14 23.08 -24.58 35.20
C ILE A 14 22.84 -25.19 33.81
N LEU A 15 21.65 -25.75 33.60
CA LEU A 15 21.09 -25.86 32.26
C LEU A 15 20.35 -24.55 32.05
N ILE A 16 21.00 -23.65 31.32
CA ILE A 16 20.40 -22.43 30.78
C ILE A 16 19.26 -22.91 29.89
N SER A 17 18.05 -22.89 30.44
CA SER A 17 16.82 -22.90 29.68
C SER A 17 16.84 -21.64 28.82
N SER A 18 17.32 -21.79 27.59
CA SER A 18 17.09 -20.84 26.52
C SER A 18 15.59 -20.86 26.25
N VAL A 19 14.84 -20.10 27.05
CA VAL A 19 13.52 -19.63 26.67
C VAL A 19 13.79 -18.69 25.51
N ALA A 20 13.78 -19.23 24.30
CA ALA A 20 13.61 -18.45 23.10
C ALA A 20 12.17 -17.93 23.12
N ALA A 21 11.92 -16.94 23.97
CA ALA A 21 10.81 -16.02 23.80
C ALA A 21 11.21 -15.07 22.66
N GLY A 22 11.26 -15.61 21.45
CA GLY A 22 11.26 -14.84 20.22
C GLY A 22 9.83 -14.52 19.85
N CYS A 23 9.13 -13.76 20.70
CA CYS A 23 7.94 -13.02 20.28
C CYS A 23 8.38 -11.57 20.14
N SER A 24 8.91 -11.18 18.97
CA SER A 24 8.75 -9.80 18.53
C SER A 24 7.44 -9.76 17.74
N ILE A 25 6.33 -9.86 18.46
CA ILE A 25 5.05 -9.38 17.93
C ILE A 25 5.12 -7.89 18.21
N ASN A 26 5.40 -7.09 17.19
CA ASN A 26 5.00 -5.69 17.24
C ASN A 26 3.48 -5.74 17.27
N GLU A 27 2.89 -5.76 18.48
CA GLU A 27 1.44 -5.62 18.65
C GLU A 27 1.11 -4.21 18.18
N THR A 28 0.62 -4.11 16.94
CA THR A 28 -0.13 -2.94 16.51
C THR A 28 -1.38 -2.88 17.39
N ASP A 29 -1.69 -1.74 18.01
CA ASP A 29 -2.96 -1.53 18.74
C ASP A 29 -4.20 -1.56 17.82
N LEU A 30 -4.00 -1.83 16.53
CA LEU A 30 -5.02 -1.96 15.51
C LEU A 30 -5.83 -3.25 15.69
N GLU A 31 -7.14 -3.13 15.58
CA GLU A 31 -8.06 -4.26 15.61
C GLU A 31 -7.96 -5.05 14.29
N GLU A 32 -7.42 -6.27 14.35
CA GLU A 32 -7.41 -7.19 13.21
C GLU A 32 -8.85 -7.64 12.86
N VAL A 33 -9.17 -7.64 11.56
CA VAL A 33 -10.45 -8.07 11.01
C VAL A 33 -10.24 -9.11 9.91
N LYS A 34 -11.32 -9.80 9.56
CA LYS A 34 -11.29 -10.65 8.37
C LYS A 34 -11.13 -9.78 7.13
N GLY A 35 -10.55 -10.33 6.08
CA GLY A 35 -10.59 -9.70 4.78
C GLY A 35 -10.32 -10.69 3.65
N ALA A 36 -10.42 -10.20 2.43
CA ALA A 36 -10.15 -10.98 1.23
C ALA A 36 -9.61 -10.10 0.09
N GLY A 37 -8.61 -10.60 -0.61
CA GLY A 37 -8.01 -9.96 -1.78
C GLY A 37 -6.79 -9.11 -1.45
N LEU A 38 -6.11 -8.66 -2.50
CA LEU A 38 -5.01 -7.71 -2.44
C LEU A 38 -5.27 -6.61 -3.45
N THR A 39 -4.73 -5.44 -3.19
CA THR A 39 -4.79 -4.31 -4.11
C THR A 39 -3.49 -4.21 -4.89
N TYR A 40 -3.59 -4.14 -6.20
CA TYR A 40 -2.47 -4.01 -7.13
C TYR A 40 -2.97 -3.50 -8.48
N SER A 41 -2.06 -3.05 -9.32
CA SER A 41 -2.42 -2.69 -10.70
C SER A 41 -2.41 -3.93 -11.57
N GLU A 42 -3.54 -4.24 -12.20
CA GLU A 42 -3.65 -5.35 -13.15
C GLU A 42 -2.66 -5.22 -14.32
N TYR A 43 -2.28 -3.99 -14.67
CA TYR A 43 -1.31 -3.72 -15.73
C TYR A 43 0.12 -4.07 -15.31
N PHE A 44 0.46 -3.88 -14.03
CA PHE A 44 1.82 -4.05 -13.52
C PHE A 44 2.07 -5.35 -12.74
N LYS A 45 1.02 -6.15 -12.48
CA LYS A 45 1.12 -7.38 -11.67
C LYS A 45 2.22 -8.36 -12.09
N SER A 46 2.48 -8.49 -13.40
CA SER A 46 3.52 -9.38 -13.92
C SER A 46 4.95 -8.92 -13.65
N PHE A 47 5.14 -7.74 -13.05
CA PHE A 47 6.45 -7.16 -12.73
C PHE A 47 6.69 -7.06 -11.23
N ASP A 48 5.63 -6.77 -10.47
CA ASP A 48 5.73 -6.52 -9.04
C ASP A 48 5.33 -7.73 -8.18
N GLU A 49 4.62 -8.70 -8.76
CA GLU A 49 4.18 -9.95 -8.12
C GLU A 49 3.43 -9.68 -6.79
N LEU A 50 2.78 -8.51 -6.70
CA LEU A 50 2.04 -8.13 -5.49
C LEU A 50 0.85 -9.07 -5.24
N ASP A 51 0.30 -9.66 -6.29
CA ASP A 51 -0.80 -10.61 -6.24
C ASP A 51 -0.40 -11.99 -5.71
N GLU A 52 0.90 -12.26 -5.57
CA GLU A 52 1.44 -13.53 -5.06
C GLU A 52 1.74 -13.53 -3.56
N ARG A 53 1.46 -12.42 -2.86
CA ARG A 53 1.73 -12.30 -1.42
C ARG A 53 0.83 -13.22 -0.59
N GLU A 54 1.39 -13.73 0.51
CA GLU A 54 0.73 -14.69 1.39
C GLU A 54 0.65 -14.21 2.83
N ASN A 55 -0.09 -14.93 3.68
CA ASN A 55 -0.26 -14.63 5.11
C ASN A 55 -0.75 -13.20 5.35
N ILE A 56 -1.83 -12.83 4.67
CA ILE A 56 -2.38 -11.48 4.67
C ILE A 56 -3.22 -11.27 5.93
N HIS A 57 -2.94 -10.18 6.63
CA HIS A 57 -3.67 -9.70 7.80
C HIS A 57 -4.23 -8.31 7.51
N TYR A 58 -5.49 -8.10 7.89
CA TYR A 58 -6.22 -6.87 7.64
C TYR A 58 -6.60 -6.22 8.97
N TYR A 59 -6.60 -4.91 9.01
CA TYR A 59 -6.92 -4.13 10.20
C TYR A 59 -8.10 -3.21 9.91
N LYS A 60 -8.87 -2.87 10.96
CA LYS A 60 -9.92 -1.85 10.81
C LYS A 60 -9.32 -0.54 10.30
N PRO A 61 -10.03 0.15 9.38
CA PRO A 61 -9.56 1.45 8.93
C PRO A 61 -9.60 2.45 10.06
N ILE A 62 -8.67 3.40 10.03
CA ILE A 62 -8.64 4.55 10.92
C ILE A 62 -9.05 5.80 10.15
N SER A 63 -9.71 6.73 10.84
CA SER A 63 -10.01 8.04 10.27
C SER A 63 -8.74 8.88 10.23
N LEU A 64 -8.46 9.52 9.10
CA LEU A 64 -7.31 10.44 8.96
C LEU A 64 -7.53 11.76 9.74
N SER A 65 -8.78 12.14 10.02
CA SER A 65 -9.12 13.35 10.76
C SER A 65 -8.79 13.30 12.25
N ASP A 66 -8.63 12.09 12.81
CA ASP A 66 -8.69 11.89 14.26
C ASP A 66 -7.32 11.98 14.94
N GLY A 67 -6.24 12.25 14.19
CA GLY A 67 -4.92 12.53 14.77
C GLY A 67 -4.26 11.34 15.50
N GLU A 68 -4.88 10.15 15.45
CA GLU A 68 -4.37 8.90 16.05
C GLU A 68 -3.39 8.16 15.11
N SER A 69 -2.54 8.90 14.38
CA SER A 69 -1.67 8.38 13.31
C SER A 69 -0.40 7.65 13.78
N SER A 70 -0.11 7.58 15.08
CA SER A 70 1.16 7.01 15.59
C SER A 70 1.33 5.48 15.42
N LEU A 71 0.48 4.85 14.60
CA LEU A 71 0.38 3.41 14.42
C LEU A 71 1.04 2.91 13.13
N LEU A 72 1.38 3.81 12.20
CA LEU A 72 1.96 3.47 10.89
C LEU A 72 3.50 3.56 10.86
N ASN A 73 4.16 3.54 12.02
CA ASN A 73 5.53 4.05 12.24
C ASN A 73 6.59 3.74 11.16
N ASP A 74 6.63 2.54 10.56
CA ASP A 74 7.67 2.19 9.59
C ASP A 74 7.37 2.64 8.14
N ILE A 75 6.09 2.68 7.74
CA ILE A 75 5.65 3.23 6.44
C ILE A 75 5.41 4.74 6.54
N GLU A 76 4.94 5.25 7.68
CA GLU A 76 4.63 6.67 7.91
C GLU A 76 5.85 7.55 7.65
N GLU A 77 7.05 7.11 8.04
CA GLU A 77 8.31 7.83 7.74
C GLU A 77 8.59 7.97 6.23
N ARG A 78 7.96 7.15 5.38
CA ARG A 78 8.09 7.19 3.92
C ARG A 78 6.86 7.79 3.22
N MET A 79 5.81 8.08 3.96
CA MET A 79 4.61 8.75 3.45
C MET A 79 4.73 10.25 3.68
N ASN A 80 4.41 11.03 2.66
CA ASN A 80 4.32 12.48 2.82
C ASN A 80 2.90 12.86 3.22
N PRO A 81 2.71 13.93 4.02
CA PRO A 81 1.37 14.42 4.30
C PRO A 81 0.69 14.86 3.00
N PHE A 82 -0.58 14.48 2.84
CA PHE A 82 -1.41 14.94 1.73
C PHE A 82 -2.42 15.97 2.21
N ASN A 83 -2.66 17.01 1.39
CA ASN A 83 -3.68 18.00 1.66
C ASN A 83 -4.89 17.74 0.75
N SER A 84 -5.95 17.16 1.30
CA SER A 84 -7.18 16.83 0.58
C SER A 84 -7.87 18.05 -0.04
N GLU A 85 -7.68 19.26 0.50
CA GLU A 85 -8.19 20.51 -0.07
C GLU A 85 -7.60 20.84 -1.47
N LYS A 86 -6.52 20.17 -1.88
CA LYS A 86 -5.97 20.31 -3.23
C LYS A 86 -6.74 19.51 -4.28
N LEU A 87 -7.62 18.59 -3.88
CA LEU A 87 -8.41 17.76 -4.80
C LEU A 87 -9.45 18.61 -5.55
N PRO A 88 -9.86 18.19 -6.76
CA PRO A 88 -10.85 18.92 -7.57
C PRO A 88 -12.32 18.64 -7.16
N PHE A 89 -12.53 18.00 -6.02
CA PHE A 89 -13.83 17.67 -5.44
C PHE A 89 -13.79 17.87 -3.91
N HIS A 90 -14.96 18.00 -3.30
CA HIS A 90 -15.08 18.08 -1.84
C HIS A 90 -14.96 16.67 -1.26
N VAL A 91 -14.08 16.49 -0.27
CA VAL A 91 -13.88 15.21 0.41
C VAL A 91 -14.82 15.12 1.60
N ASP A 92 -15.70 14.11 1.58
CA ASP A 92 -16.67 13.84 2.65
C ASP A 92 -16.14 12.79 3.62
N GLU A 93 -15.24 11.91 3.15
CA GLU A 93 -14.71 10.80 3.93
C GLU A 93 -13.22 10.55 3.64
N GLU A 94 -12.46 10.37 4.72
CA GLU A 94 -11.02 10.07 4.69
C GLU A 94 -10.71 8.84 5.54
N LYS A 95 -10.17 7.79 4.91
CA LYS A 95 -9.84 6.52 5.58
C LYS A 95 -8.41 6.10 5.28
N ALA A 96 -7.74 5.56 6.29
CA ALA A 96 -6.47 4.85 6.12
C ALA A 96 -6.62 3.37 6.45
N TYR A 97 -6.09 2.52 5.58
CA TYR A 97 -6.06 1.07 5.73
C TYR A 97 -4.62 0.62 5.90
N LEU A 98 -4.41 -0.35 6.79
CA LEU A 98 -3.17 -1.12 6.88
C LEU A 98 -3.46 -2.57 6.50
N VAL A 99 -2.62 -3.12 5.65
CA VAL A 99 -2.59 -4.56 5.33
C VAL A 99 -1.16 -5.04 5.48
N THR A 100 -0.96 -6.12 6.22
CA THR A 100 0.35 -6.75 6.37
C THR A 100 0.34 -8.12 5.71
N SER A 101 1.46 -8.53 5.14
CA SER A 101 1.59 -9.76 4.36
C SER A 101 3.03 -10.26 4.37
N LYS A 102 3.30 -11.34 3.64
CA LYS A 102 4.65 -11.82 3.36
C LYS A 102 4.87 -11.97 1.87
N ASP A 103 6.06 -11.59 1.42
CA ASP A 103 6.51 -11.87 0.06
C ASP A 103 6.85 -13.36 -0.15
N GLU A 104 7.20 -13.73 -1.38
CA GLU A 104 7.63 -15.10 -1.76
C GLU A 104 8.81 -15.63 -0.92
N LYS A 105 9.63 -14.75 -0.33
CA LYS A 105 10.77 -15.11 0.54
C LYS A 105 10.36 -15.21 2.00
N GLY A 106 9.09 -15.02 2.31
CA GLY A 106 8.53 -15.02 3.66
C GLY A 106 8.87 -13.76 4.46
N LYS A 107 9.37 -12.69 3.82
CA LYS A 107 9.70 -11.44 4.48
C LYS A 107 8.42 -10.62 4.69
N PRO A 108 8.19 -10.05 5.89
CA PRO A 108 7.05 -9.17 6.14
C PRO A 108 7.04 -7.98 5.17
N LYS A 109 5.85 -7.64 4.71
CA LYS A 109 5.57 -6.50 3.84
C LYS A 109 4.31 -5.81 4.29
N ASP A 110 4.41 -4.49 4.39
CA ASP A 110 3.29 -3.66 4.75
C ASP A 110 2.77 -2.91 3.51
N GLU A 111 1.47 -2.67 3.50
CA GLU A 111 0.76 -1.85 2.53
C GLU A 111 -0.17 -0.89 3.28
N VAL A 112 -0.06 0.39 2.95
CA VAL A 112 -0.96 1.43 3.46
C VAL A 112 -1.76 2.02 2.31
N GLN A 113 -3.08 2.10 2.47
CA GLN A 113 -3.95 2.80 1.54
C GLN A 113 -4.58 4.01 2.20
N LEU A 114 -4.39 5.19 1.62
CA LEU A 114 -5.13 6.41 1.95
C LEU A 114 -6.26 6.60 0.95
N SER A 115 -7.48 6.79 1.43
CA SER A 115 -8.68 6.91 0.59
C SER A 115 -9.41 8.21 0.89
N TYR A 116 -9.62 9.01 -0.15
CA TYR A 116 -10.35 10.27 -0.11
C TYR A 116 -11.58 10.14 -1.00
N PHE A 117 -12.76 10.06 -0.40
CA PHE A 117 -14.02 9.90 -1.14
C PHE A 117 -14.79 11.23 -1.19
N GLY A 118 -15.29 11.54 -2.38
CA GLY A 118 -16.09 12.73 -2.62
C GLY A 118 -17.55 12.58 -2.20
N SER A 119 -18.28 13.70 -2.24
CA SER A 119 -19.72 13.74 -1.92
C SER A 119 -20.60 13.02 -2.96
N THR A 120 -20.09 12.88 -4.19
CA THR A 120 -20.72 12.04 -5.21
C THR A 120 -20.16 10.63 -5.07
N SER A 121 -21.03 9.62 -5.19
CA SER A 121 -20.68 8.20 -4.95
C SER A 121 -19.63 7.61 -5.89
N GLU A 122 -19.05 8.41 -6.78
CA GLU A 122 -18.10 8.00 -7.80
C GLU A 122 -16.80 8.81 -7.77
N GLU A 123 -16.73 9.98 -7.11
CA GLU A 123 -15.49 10.75 -7.02
C GLU A 123 -14.57 10.19 -5.94
N PHE A 124 -13.32 9.89 -6.29
CA PHE A 124 -12.32 9.47 -5.32
C PHE A 124 -10.89 9.77 -5.76
N PHE A 125 -10.00 9.82 -4.77
CA PHE A 125 -8.55 9.78 -4.92
C PHE A 125 -8.02 8.80 -3.89
N ILE A 126 -7.33 7.75 -4.33
CA ILE A 126 -6.84 6.70 -3.46
C ILE A 126 -5.36 6.50 -3.72
N ILE A 127 -4.57 6.42 -2.67
CA ILE A 127 -3.12 6.24 -2.71
C ILE A 127 -2.77 4.97 -1.95
N SER A 128 -2.28 3.96 -2.65
CA SER A 128 -1.74 2.73 -2.05
C SER A 128 -0.22 2.78 -2.08
N VAL A 129 0.42 2.61 -0.92
CA VAL A 129 1.87 2.62 -0.73
C VAL A 129 2.27 1.24 -0.22
N THR A 130 2.98 0.50 -1.06
CA THR A 130 3.34 -0.90 -0.80
C THR A 130 4.84 -1.05 -0.71
N GLU A 131 5.34 -1.65 0.38
CA GLU A 131 6.77 -1.90 0.52
C GLU A 131 7.28 -2.94 -0.49
N VAL A 132 8.40 -2.63 -1.14
CA VAL A 132 9.13 -3.55 -2.04
C VAL A 132 10.63 -3.31 -1.98
N ASP A 133 11.42 -4.39 -1.95
CA ASP A 133 12.86 -4.27 -1.69
C ASP A 133 13.65 -3.72 -2.88
N GLU A 134 13.20 -4.05 -4.08
CA GLU A 134 13.85 -3.70 -5.34
C GLU A 134 12.85 -3.03 -6.27
N ASN A 135 13.35 -2.25 -7.23
CA ASN A 135 12.51 -1.62 -8.23
C ASN A 135 11.99 -2.68 -9.22
N PRO A 136 10.70 -3.05 -9.20
CA PRO A 136 10.15 -4.06 -10.11
C PRO A 136 10.16 -3.59 -11.57
N LEU A 137 10.24 -2.27 -11.79
CA LEU A 137 10.25 -1.65 -13.12
C LEU A 137 11.68 -1.54 -13.69
N LYS A 138 12.70 -1.99 -12.96
CA LYS A 138 14.10 -1.84 -13.38
C LYS A 138 14.37 -2.63 -14.67
N GLY A 139 14.89 -1.92 -15.67
CA GLY A 139 15.21 -2.52 -16.97
C GLY A 139 14.03 -2.56 -17.94
N TYR A 140 12.86 -2.09 -17.51
CA TYR A 140 11.69 -1.95 -18.38
C TYR A 140 11.58 -0.52 -18.92
N VAL A 141 11.36 -0.39 -20.23
CA VAL A 141 11.14 0.89 -20.90
C VAL A 141 9.79 0.82 -21.60
N TYR A 142 8.72 1.11 -20.86
CA TYR A 142 7.46 1.46 -21.51
C TYR A 142 7.64 2.78 -22.26
N ALA A 143 7.19 2.81 -23.51
CA ALA A 143 6.91 4.05 -24.21
C ALA A 143 5.41 4.32 -24.11
N ASP A 144 4.99 5.53 -24.49
CA ASP A 144 3.57 5.83 -24.60
C ASP A 144 2.90 4.80 -25.51
N SER A 145 1.80 4.22 -25.02
CA SER A 145 1.12 3.11 -25.69
C SER A 145 -0.37 3.13 -25.40
N TYR A 146 -1.10 2.23 -26.05
CA TYR A 146 -2.48 1.93 -25.73
C TYR A 146 -2.60 0.47 -25.30
N ASP A 147 -3.43 0.21 -24.30
CA ASP A 147 -3.74 -1.17 -23.91
C ASP A 147 -4.64 -1.86 -24.96
N SER A 148 -4.93 -3.15 -24.75
CA SER A 148 -5.72 -3.96 -25.69
C SER A 148 -7.16 -3.48 -25.91
N ILE A 149 -7.66 -2.61 -25.03
CA ILE A 149 -9.03 -2.08 -25.06
C ILE A 149 -9.06 -0.58 -25.39
N GLY A 150 -7.90 0.04 -25.60
CA GLY A 150 -7.75 1.40 -26.12
C GLY A 150 -7.46 2.47 -25.06
N ASN A 151 -7.24 2.11 -23.79
CA ASN A 151 -6.84 3.08 -22.77
C ASN A 151 -5.38 3.50 -22.97
N GLN A 152 -5.10 4.76 -22.66
CA GLN A 152 -3.79 5.34 -22.91
C GLN A 152 -2.87 5.09 -21.72
N LEU A 153 -1.66 4.59 -21.98
CA LEU A 153 -0.57 4.57 -21.04
C LEU A 153 0.44 5.65 -21.45
N LYS A 154 0.70 6.60 -20.56
CA LYS A 154 1.74 7.63 -20.71
C LYS A 154 2.90 7.31 -19.78
N LYS A 155 4.12 7.42 -20.29
CA LYS A 155 5.32 7.43 -19.45
C LYS A 155 5.69 8.87 -19.13
N GLU A 156 5.55 9.21 -17.87
CA GLU A 156 5.81 10.54 -17.35
C GLU A 156 7.07 10.54 -16.46
N ILE A 157 7.65 11.71 -16.25
CA ILE A 157 8.85 11.88 -15.42
C ILE A 157 8.43 11.98 -13.95
N LEU A 158 8.97 11.13 -13.07
CA LEU A 158 8.86 11.32 -11.62
C LEU A 158 10.10 12.07 -11.12
N THR A 159 11.29 11.55 -11.43
CA THR A 159 12.59 12.22 -11.26
C THR A 159 13.41 12.02 -12.54
N ASP A 160 14.59 12.64 -12.63
CA ASP A 160 15.48 12.50 -13.81
C ASP A 160 15.75 11.03 -14.20
N ASP A 161 15.74 10.11 -13.23
CA ASP A 161 16.07 8.69 -13.43
C ASP A 161 14.87 7.74 -13.24
N LEU A 162 13.73 8.22 -12.74
CA LEU A 162 12.58 7.37 -12.39
C LEU A 162 11.32 7.84 -13.11
N PRO A 163 10.58 6.91 -13.75
CA PRO A 163 9.29 7.24 -14.34
C PRO A 163 8.15 7.15 -13.33
N ILE A 164 7.06 7.84 -13.66
CA ILE A 164 5.70 7.55 -13.19
C ILE A 164 4.87 7.20 -14.42
N TYR A 165 4.12 6.12 -14.36
CA TYR A 165 3.26 5.68 -15.45
C TYR A 165 1.84 6.14 -15.17
N GLN A 166 1.20 6.79 -16.12
CA GLN A 166 -0.19 7.23 -16.01
C GLN A 166 -1.05 6.45 -17.00
N GLN A 167 -2.03 5.72 -16.50
CA GLN A 167 -3.05 5.05 -17.29
C GLN A 167 -4.34 5.87 -17.27
N ILE A 168 -4.79 6.30 -18.45
CA ILE A 168 -5.97 7.13 -18.64
C ILE A 168 -7.06 6.28 -19.26
N VAL A 169 -8.20 6.20 -18.57
CA VAL A 169 -9.41 5.53 -19.07
C VAL A 169 -9.96 6.36 -20.24
N THR A 170 -9.97 5.79 -21.43
CA THR A 170 -10.52 6.44 -22.64
C THR A 170 -11.75 5.70 -23.19
N THR A 171 -12.05 4.52 -22.63
CA THR A 171 -13.15 3.66 -23.08
C THR A 171 -14.05 3.27 -21.93
N ASN A 172 -15.30 2.89 -22.24
CA ASN A 172 -16.23 2.34 -21.24
C ASN A 172 -15.90 0.88 -20.86
N SER A 173 -14.76 0.36 -21.32
CA SER A 173 -14.29 -1.00 -21.06
C SER A 173 -13.30 -1.00 -19.90
N ALA A 174 -13.50 -1.96 -19.01
CA ALA A 174 -12.91 -2.09 -17.69
C ALA A 174 -11.40 -1.85 -17.64
N LEU A 175 -11.00 -0.79 -16.96
CA LEU A 175 -9.85 -0.87 -16.08
C LEU A 175 -10.37 -1.28 -14.71
N LEU A 176 -9.74 -2.26 -14.08
CA LEU A 176 -10.10 -2.72 -12.75
C LEU A 176 -9.05 -2.18 -11.79
N TYR A 177 -9.16 -0.89 -11.47
CA TYR A 177 -8.48 -0.33 -10.32
C TYR A 177 -9.03 -1.01 -9.08
N SER A 178 -8.15 -1.60 -8.28
CA SER A 178 -8.52 -2.30 -7.05
C SER A 178 -8.08 -1.50 -5.82
N TYR A 179 -8.99 -1.37 -4.85
CA TYR A 179 -8.73 -0.71 -3.57
C TYR A 179 -9.45 -1.41 -2.42
N TYR A 180 -8.97 -1.25 -1.19
CA TYR A 180 -9.62 -1.78 0.02
C TYR A 180 -10.78 -0.89 0.44
N ASP A 181 -11.89 -1.52 0.84
CA ASP A 181 -13.00 -0.87 1.52
C ASP A 181 -13.40 -1.69 2.76
N TYR A 182 -14.04 -1.02 3.73
CA TYR A 182 -14.47 -1.66 4.97
C TYR A 182 -15.98 -1.88 4.99
N ASP A 183 -16.39 -3.14 4.99
CA ASP A 183 -17.78 -3.54 5.20
C ASP A 183 -18.10 -3.52 6.69
N GLU A 184 -18.70 -2.42 7.16
CA GLU A 184 -19.14 -2.27 8.55
C GLU A 184 -20.15 -3.33 8.99
N THR A 185 -20.99 -3.82 8.07
CA THR A 185 -22.05 -4.79 8.39
C THR A 185 -21.45 -6.16 8.71
N ASN A 186 -20.44 -6.57 7.95
CA ASN A 186 -19.76 -7.84 8.13
C ASN A 186 -18.46 -7.75 8.94
N ASN A 187 -18.05 -6.54 9.34
CA ASN A 187 -16.82 -6.26 10.08
C ASN A 187 -15.59 -6.90 9.40
N ARG A 188 -15.40 -6.57 8.12
CA ARG A 188 -14.33 -7.12 7.27
C ARG A 188 -13.82 -6.12 6.23
N ILE A 189 -12.60 -6.34 5.74
CA ILE A 189 -12.04 -5.64 4.58
C ILE A 189 -12.35 -6.38 3.29
N ASP A 190 -12.79 -5.65 2.28
CA ASP A 190 -13.03 -6.15 0.93
C ASP A 190 -12.17 -5.41 -0.09
N THR A 191 -11.75 -6.10 -1.14
CA THR A 191 -11.21 -5.44 -2.33
C THR A 191 -12.33 -5.07 -3.28
N VAL A 192 -12.46 -3.78 -3.56
CA VAL A 192 -13.40 -3.22 -4.54
C VAL A 192 -12.65 -2.99 -5.84
N GLY A 193 -13.25 -3.44 -6.95
CA GLY A 193 -12.73 -3.19 -8.30
C GLY A 193 -13.61 -2.19 -9.04
N THR A 194 -13.00 -1.16 -9.63
CA THR A 194 -13.70 -0.09 -10.35
C THR A 194 -12.90 0.42 -11.55
N ALA A 195 -13.53 1.17 -12.45
CA ALA A 195 -12.83 1.89 -13.50
C ALA A 195 -12.31 3.22 -12.98
N ALA A 196 -11.00 3.43 -13.10
CA ALA A 196 -10.35 4.67 -12.71
C ALA A 196 -9.09 4.93 -13.53
N ASN A 197 -8.68 6.20 -13.57
CA ASN A 197 -7.34 6.52 -14.04
C ASN A 197 -6.35 6.06 -12.96
N GLU A 198 -5.21 5.51 -13.39
CA GLU A 198 -4.21 4.96 -12.49
C GLU A 198 -2.88 5.69 -12.68
N MET A 199 -2.12 5.81 -11.61
CA MET A 199 -0.70 6.17 -11.66
C MET A 199 0.10 5.14 -10.89
N TYR A 200 1.23 4.75 -11.46
CA TYR A 200 2.08 3.72 -10.91
C TYR A 200 3.54 4.17 -10.94
N ALA A 201 4.20 4.13 -9.78
CA ALA A 201 5.61 4.48 -9.67
C ALA A 201 6.32 3.66 -8.60
N TYR A 202 7.62 3.47 -8.78
CA TYR A 202 8.51 2.99 -7.72
C TYR A 202 9.39 4.14 -7.23
N TYR A 203 9.38 4.39 -5.92
CA TYR A 203 10.23 5.38 -5.30
C TYR A 203 10.55 4.98 -3.85
N ASN A 204 11.79 5.21 -3.41
CA ASN A 204 12.23 4.95 -2.03
C ASN A 204 11.80 3.59 -1.43
N LYS A 205 11.95 2.48 -2.20
CA LYS A 205 11.55 1.12 -1.80
C LYS A 205 10.06 0.92 -1.56
N CYS A 206 9.24 1.76 -2.18
CA CYS A 206 7.79 1.61 -2.21
C CYS A 206 7.29 1.64 -3.65
N ILE A 207 6.26 0.85 -3.91
CA ILE A 207 5.35 1.06 -5.04
C ILE A 207 4.28 2.03 -4.58
N TYR A 208 4.02 3.03 -5.40
CA TYR A 208 2.89 3.94 -5.29
C TYR A 208 1.91 3.57 -6.39
N HIS A 209 0.73 3.10 -5.98
CA HIS A 209 -0.39 2.78 -6.86
C HIS A 209 -1.54 3.73 -6.52
N ILE A 210 -1.76 4.73 -7.37
CA ILE A 210 -2.69 5.82 -7.11
C ILE A 210 -3.83 5.72 -8.12
N GLY A 211 -5.07 5.61 -7.63
CA GLY A 211 -6.26 5.63 -8.47
C GLY A 211 -7.05 6.90 -8.27
N TYR A 212 -7.66 7.40 -9.34
CA TYR A 212 -8.60 8.50 -9.22
C TYR A 212 -9.75 8.41 -10.22
N LEU A 213 -10.92 8.76 -9.73
CA LEU A 213 -12.11 8.98 -10.51
C LEU A 213 -12.65 10.36 -10.18
N ILE A 214 -12.87 11.15 -11.22
CA ILE A 214 -13.45 12.48 -11.15
C ILE A 214 -14.55 12.55 -12.20
N ASP A 215 -15.48 13.50 -12.04
CA ASP A 215 -16.49 13.79 -13.04
C ASP A 215 -15.90 13.78 -14.47
N GLN A 216 -16.50 12.99 -15.35
CA GLN A 216 -16.02 12.79 -16.72
C GLN A 216 -15.94 14.11 -17.49
N GLU A 217 -16.84 15.05 -17.24
CA GLU A 217 -16.80 16.38 -17.87
C GLU A 217 -15.57 17.18 -17.44
N LYS A 218 -15.02 16.88 -16.26
CA LYS A 218 -13.81 17.51 -15.70
C LYS A 218 -12.52 16.75 -16.03
N ASN A 219 -12.59 15.53 -16.56
CA ASN A 219 -11.40 14.70 -16.86
C ASN A 219 -10.68 15.13 -18.15
N THR A 220 -10.32 16.42 -18.24
CA THR A 220 -9.55 17.01 -19.33
C THR A 220 -8.06 16.70 -19.20
N GLU A 221 -7.27 16.96 -20.25
CA GLU A 221 -5.80 16.83 -20.19
C GLU A 221 -5.18 17.73 -19.10
N GLU A 222 -5.69 18.95 -18.93
CA GLU A 222 -5.26 19.85 -17.84
C GLU A 222 -5.52 19.24 -16.46
N MET A 223 -6.67 18.57 -16.30
CA MET A 223 -6.99 17.91 -15.04
C MET A 223 -6.11 16.66 -14.81
N GLN A 224 -5.83 15.89 -15.85
CA GLN A 224 -4.91 14.75 -15.78
C GLN A 224 -3.50 15.19 -15.35
N GLU A 225 -3.00 16.31 -15.88
CA GLU A 225 -1.74 16.92 -15.48
C GLU A 225 -1.77 17.42 -14.03
N ARG A 226 -2.89 18.04 -13.61
CA ARG A 226 -3.09 18.47 -12.22
C ARG A 226 -3.04 17.27 -11.27
N MET A 227 -3.74 16.19 -11.57
CA MET A 227 -3.72 14.98 -10.73
C MET A 227 -2.32 14.36 -10.70
N LEU A 228 -1.62 14.34 -11.83
CA LEU A 228 -0.25 13.86 -11.92
C LEU A 228 0.70 14.69 -11.06
N HIS A 229 0.52 16.01 -11.06
CA HIS A 229 1.27 16.91 -10.18
C HIS A 229 1.00 16.62 -8.69
N LEU A 230 -0.25 16.40 -8.29
CA LEU A 230 -0.59 16.01 -6.91
C LEU A 230 0.06 14.69 -6.50
N ALA A 231 0.05 13.69 -7.39
CA ALA A 231 0.73 12.42 -7.14
C ALA A 231 2.25 12.62 -6.97
N ARG A 232 2.89 13.43 -7.83
CA ARG A 232 4.33 13.75 -7.72
C ARG A 232 4.64 14.47 -6.40
N GLU A 233 3.86 15.48 -6.02
CA GLU A 233 4.02 16.18 -4.74
C GLU A 233 3.91 15.22 -3.55
N TYR A 234 2.95 14.27 -3.60
CA TYR A 234 2.82 13.25 -2.57
C TYR A 234 3.98 12.27 -2.54
N ILE A 235 4.45 11.78 -3.69
CA ILE A 235 5.52 10.77 -3.75
C ILE A 235 6.87 11.38 -3.33
N LEU A 236 7.19 12.58 -3.82
CA LEU A 236 8.48 13.23 -3.62
C LEU A 236 8.54 14.08 -2.35
N GLY A 237 7.39 14.42 -1.78
CA GLY A 237 7.24 15.39 -0.71
C GLY A 237 7.34 16.83 -1.23
N SER A 238 7.08 17.79 -0.35
CA SER A 238 7.06 19.24 -0.64
C SER A 238 8.43 19.86 -0.95
N HIS A 239 9.38 19.08 -1.50
CA HIS A 239 10.75 19.48 -1.82
C HIS A 239 10.98 19.79 -3.32
N LEU A 240 9.91 20.04 -4.07
CA LEU A 240 9.97 20.67 -5.40
C LEU A 240 9.94 22.20 -5.30
#